data_AF-A0A9X2E5I2-F1
#
_entry.id   AF-A0A9X2E5I2-F1
#
_cell.length_a   1.000
_cell.length_b   1.000
_cell.length_c   1.000
_cell.angle_alpha   90.00
_cell.angle_beta   90.00
_cell.angle_gamma   90.00
#
_symmetry.space_group_name_H-M   'P 1'
#
loop_
_entity.id
_entity.type
_entity.pdbx_description
1 polymer ?
#
loop_
_entity_poly.entity_id
_entity_poly.type
_entity_poly.pdbx_seq_one_letter_code
_entity_poly.pdbx_strand_id
1 'polypeptide(L)' 'MSATCPACSWSSPMVVSAHGSVRYLRCVCGRWLVAHRGGVSVVAARSACASAAAPAEHLELIPPPEG' A
#
# COMPACT_ATOMS: atom_id res chain seq x y z
N MET A 1 -5.55 3.75 -22.13
CA MET A 1 -6.45 4.26 -21.09
C MET A 1 -5.64 5.09 -20.12
N SER A 2 -5.95 6.38 -19.97
CA SER A 2 -5.36 7.25 -18.96
C SER A 2 -5.83 6.81 -17.58
N ALA A 3 -4.90 6.54 -16.67
CA ALA A 3 -5.24 6.08 -15.34
C ALA A 3 -5.55 7.28 -14.43
N THR A 4 -6.74 7.87 -14.53
CA THR A 4 -7.10 9.02 -13.69
C THR A 4 -7.15 8.61 -12.22
N CYS A 5 -6.54 9.40 -11.35
CA CYS A 5 -6.59 9.18 -9.91
C CYS A 5 -8.02 9.46 -9.39
N PRO A 6 -8.74 8.49 -8.84
CA PRO A 6 -10.12 8.70 -8.37
C PRO A 6 -10.21 9.59 -7.12
N ALA A 7 -9.08 9.97 -6.54
CA ALA A 7 -9.02 10.68 -5.28
C ALA A 7 -8.61 12.17 -5.40
N CYS A 8 -8.10 12.59 -6.56
CA CYS A 8 -7.77 14.00 -6.86
C CYS A 8 -7.99 14.38 -8.33
N SER A 9 -8.53 13.45 -9.14
CA SER A 9 -8.80 13.63 -10.56
C SER A 9 -7.59 13.93 -11.45
N TRP A 10 -6.36 13.80 -10.95
CA TRP A 10 -5.13 13.92 -11.75
C TRP A 10 -5.07 12.84 -12.84
N SER A 11 -4.88 13.25 -14.08
CA SER A 11 -5.04 12.39 -15.27
C SER A 11 -3.78 11.59 -15.65
N SER A 12 -2.62 11.95 -15.11
CA SER A 12 -1.34 11.30 -15.46
C SER A 12 -0.50 10.88 -14.24
N PRO A 13 -0.95 9.90 -13.42
CA PRO A 13 -0.12 9.31 -12.39
C PRO A 13 1.12 8.61 -12.98
N MET A 14 2.24 8.69 -12.25
CA MET A 14 3.51 8.10 -12.68
C MET A 14 3.48 6.58 -12.49
N VAL A 15 3.91 5.81 -13.51
CA VAL A 15 4.11 4.36 -13.37
C VAL A 15 5.38 4.10 -12.57
N VAL A 16 5.29 3.28 -11.53
CA VAL A 16 6.44 2.86 -10.72
C VAL A 16 6.86 1.43 -11.05
N SER A 17 5.90 0.52 -11.26
CA SER A 17 6.18 -0.87 -11.65
C SER A 17 5.02 -1.48 -12.44
N ALA A 18 5.30 -2.58 -13.15
CA ALA A 18 4.31 -3.31 -13.93
C ALA A 18 4.55 -4.83 -13.85
N HIS A 19 3.47 -5.58 -13.64
CA HIS A 19 3.47 -7.04 -13.56
C HIS A 19 2.28 -7.58 -14.37
N GLY A 20 2.56 -8.06 -15.59
CA GLY A 20 1.52 -8.53 -16.52
C GLY A 20 0.50 -7.42 -16.82
N SER A 21 -0.78 -7.67 -16.52
CA SER A 21 -1.87 -6.71 -16.73
C SER A 21 -2.04 -5.70 -15.60
N VAL A 22 -1.18 -5.71 -14.59
CA VAL A 22 -1.24 -4.84 -13.41
C VAL A 22 -0.13 -3.81 -13.46
N ARG A 23 -0.45 -2.54 -13.18
CA ARG A 23 0.50 -1.43 -13.08
C ARG A 23 0.33 -0.72 -11.75
N TYR A 24 1.42 -0.51 -11.04
CA TYR A 24 1.45 0.27 -9.80
C TYR A 24 1.85 1.70 -10.14
N LEU A 25 1.06 2.66 -9.66
CA LEU A 25 1.22 4.07 -10.00
C LEU A 25 1.33 4.92 -8.73
N ARG A 26 2.05 6.03 -8.84
CA ARG A 26 2.13 7.10 -7.83
C ARG A 26 1.42 8.35 -8.35
N CYS A 27 0.44 8.83 -7.60
CA CYS A 27 -0.21 10.10 -7.89
C CYS A 27 0.50 11.27 -7.19
N VAL A 28 0.44 12.47 -7.78
CA VAL A 28 0.94 13.72 -7.19
C VAL A 28 0.26 14.06 -5.86
N CYS A 29 -0.97 13.58 -5.63
CA CYS A 29 -1.66 13.75 -4.35
C CYS A 29 -1.16 12.80 -3.24
N GLY A 30 -0.08 12.06 -3.46
CA GLY A 30 0.53 11.20 -2.46
C GLY A 30 -0.13 9.83 -2.26
N ARG A 31 -1.10 9.45 -3.10
CA ARG A 31 -1.76 8.13 -3.05
C ARG A 31 -1.08 7.14 -4.00
N TRP A 32 -1.05 5.88 -3.58
CA TRP A 32 -0.71 4.75 -4.44
C TRP A 32 -1.95 4.25 -5.16
N LEU A 33 -1.80 3.92 -6.45
CA LEU A 33 -2.89 3.40 -7.28
C LEU A 33 -2.47 2.08 -7.93
N VAL A 34 -3.44 1.23 -8.21
CA VAL A 34 -3.28 0.04 -9.06
C VAL A 34 -4.18 0.19 -10.27
N ALA A 35 -3.59 0.13 -11.46
CA ALA A 35 -4.32 0.04 -12.71
C ALA A 35 -4.30 -1.41 -13.21
N HIS A 36 -5.48 -1.93 -13.54
CA HIS A 36 -5.68 -3.27 -14.10
C HIS A 36 -6.79 -3.21 -15.16
N ARG A 37 -7.14 -4.35 -15.77
CA ARG A 37 -8.19 -4.39 -16.81
C ARG A 37 -9.56 -3.86 -16.37
N GLY A 38 -9.85 -3.87 -15.07
CA GLY A 38 -11.10 -3.38 -14.51
C GLY A 38 -11.11 -1.89 -14.17
N GLY A 39 -10.00 -1.16 -14.38
CA GLY A 39 -9.90 0.26 -14.08
C GLY A 39 -8.75 0.59 -13.12
N VAL A 40 -8.92 1.68 -12.37
CA VAL A 40 -7.91 2.23 -11.45
C VAL A 40 -8.48 2.30 -10.05
N SER A 41 -7.80 1.68 -9.10
CA SER A 41 -8.19 1.63 -7.70
C SER A 41 -7.11 2.26 -6.80
N VAL A 42 -7.52 2.92 -5.73
CA VAL A 42 -6.58 3.40 -4.69
C VAL A 42 -6.12 2.21 -3.88
N VAL A 43 -4.80 2.07 -3.68
CA VAL A 43 -4.27 1.14 -2.68
C VAL A 43 -4.65 1.70 -1.32
N ALA A 44 -5.53 1.02 -0.59
CA ALA A 44 -5.87 1.40 0.78
C ALA A 44 -4.57 1.60 1.56
N ALA A 45 -4.45 2.77 2.21
CA ALA A 45 -3.29 3.03 3.05
C ALA A 45 -3.19 1.90 4.09
N ARG A 46 -1.98 1.41 4.34
CA ARG A 46 -1.65 0.39 5.36
C ARG A 46 -2.20 0.66 6.77
N SER A 47 -2.89 1.79 7.00
CA SER A 47 -3.60 2.08 8.25
C SER A 47 -4.73 1.08 8.59
N ALA A 48 -5.24 0.30 7.63
CA ALA A 48 -6.18 -0.78 7.92
C ALA A 48 -5.52 -2.07 8.45
N CYS A 49 -4.19 -2.21 8.37
CA CYS A 49 -3.46 -3.28 9.07
C CYS A 49 -3.19 -2.95 10.54
N ALA A 50 -3.66 -1.80 11.06
CA ALA A 50 -3.61 -1.48 12.49
C ALA A 50 -4.73 -2.16 13.30
N SER A 51 -5.55 -3.03 12.67
CA SER A 51 -6.55 -3.84 13.37
C SER A 51 -6.00 -5.24 13.71
N ALA A 52 -4.83 -5.28 14.34
CA ALA A 52 -4.36 -6.36 15.20
C ALA A 52 -3.09 -5.93 15.96
N ALA A 53 -3.01 -4.69 16.45
CA ALA A 53 -2.24 -4.49 17.66
C ALA A 53 -3.15 -4.94 18.80
N ALA A 54 -3.21 -6.26 19.02
CA ALA A 54 -3.36 -6.73 20.39
C ALA A 54 -2.34 -5.93 21.24
N PRO A 55 -2.69 -5.48 22.45
CA PRO A 55 -1.66 -4.92 23.33
C PRO A 55 -0.51 -5.93 23.33
N ALA A 56 0.71 -5.46 23.08
CA ALA A 56 1.88 -6.31 23.13
C ALA A 56 2.01 -6.80 24.58
N GLU A 57 1.34 -7.90 24.90
CA GLU A 57 1.53 -8.63 26.13
C GLU A 57 2.90 -9.26 26.06
N HIS A 58 3.85 -8.52 26.64
CA HIS A 58 5.06 -9.02 27.29
C HIS A 58 5.80 -10.09 26.47
N LEU A 59 6.55 -9.64 25.45
CA LEU A 59 7.63 -10.47 24.90
C LEU A 59 8.73 -10.55 25.97
N GLU A 60 8.60 -11.51 26.89
CA GLU A 60 9.67 -11.84 27.84
C GLU A 60 10.92 -12.21 27.04
N LEU A 61 11.96 -11.38 27.20
CA LEU A 61 13.30 -11.69 26.75
C LEU A 61 13.73 -12.98 27.45
N ILE A 62 14.01 -14.02 26.66
CA ILE A 62 14.65 -15.24 27.16
C ILE A 62 16.02 -14.82 27.74
N PRO A 63 16.30 -15.05 29.04
CA PRO A 63 17.59 -14.71 29.59
C PRO A 63 18.69 -15.59 28.95
N PRO A 64 19.91 -15.04 28.73
CA PRO A 64 21.01 -15.82 28.19
C PRO A 64 21.44 -16.92 29.19
N PRO A 65 22.02 -18.04 28.72
CA PRO A 65 22.47 -19.09 29.62
C PRO A 65 23.60 -18.59 30.51
N GLU A 66 23.46 -18.80 31.82
CA GLU A 66 24.55 -18.57 32.79
C GLU A 66 25.61 -19.66 32.59
N GLY A 67 26.88 -19.24 32.49
CA GLY A 67 28.05 -20.11 32.38
C GLY A 67 28.82 -20.21 33.69
#